data_AF-A0A1H3XV27-F1
#
_entry.id   AF-A0A1H3XV27-F1
#
_cell.length_a   1.000
_cell.length_b   1.000
_cell.length_c   1.000
_cell.angle_alpha   90.00
_cell.angle_beta   90.00
_cell.angle_gamma   90.00
#
_symmetry.space_group_name_H-M   'P 1'
#
loop_
_entity.id
_entity.type
_entity.pdbx_description
1 polymer ?
#
loop_
_entity_poly.entity_id
_entity_poly.type
_entity_poly.pdbx_seq_one_letter_code
_entity_poly.pdbx_strand_id
1 'polypeptide(L)'
;MKLLFSFLLTVASLSAFAQQTIKISGRVTDFNDKPISNCTVMLMDGRFNAIDSVVTDSVGFYLMNGIKPGKYMALTAIKWDEYVRFSKLPEQDRRLEFWAWNIIADKDLIINPRYHRLELYGTTVFCPTGTNALMVYTRPMSATEAMKYDEKLYRDNNNGVIDYSVKLEDFQVQAFIDDREVKIRHIANTTEQYGNQKMGAFILMLDYNVRHDDRTVHKIRITAENVKYHEKGENICFFQNSDCR
;
A
#
# COMPACT_ATOMS: atom_id res chain seq x y z
N MET A 1 78.38 11.22 8.54
CA MET A 1 77.17 11.37 7.70
C MET A 1 76.50 10.00 7.54
N LYS A 2 75.48 9.70 8.34
CA LYS A 2 74.56 8.58 8.10
C LYS A 2 73.16 9.17 8.17
N LEU A 3 72.54 9.42 7.01
CA LEU A 3 71.15 9.82 6.94
C LEU A 3 70.29 8.58 7.23
N LEU A 4 69.63 8.56 8.40
CA LEU A 4 68.49 7.67 8.62
C LEU A 4 67.28 8.30 7.95
N PHE A 5 66.84 7.71 6.84
CA PHE A 5 65.53 8.01 6.25
C PHE A 5 64.47 7.26 7.06
N SER A 6 63.76 7.99 7.92
CA SER A 6 62.54 7.50 8.57
C SER A 6 61.42 7.50 7.54
N PHE A 7 61.00 6.32 7.09
CA PHE A 7 59.85 6.16 6.21
C PHE A 7 58.59 6.09 7.09
N LEU A 8 57.91 7.22 7.24
CA LEU A 8 56.64 7.28 7.96
C LEU A 8 55.55 6.67 7.06
N LEU A 9 55.16 5.42 7.34
CA LEU A 9 54.10 4.72 6.63
C LEU A 9 52.73 5.30 7.05
N THR A 10 52.20 6.24 6.28
CA THR A 10 50.82 6.73 6.45
C THR A 10 49.85 5.68 5.93
N VAL A 11 49.33 4.84 6.82
CA VAL A 11 48.19 3.96 6.51
C VAL A 11 46.93 4.83 6.42
N ALA A 12 46.57 5.24 5.21
CA ALA A 12 45.27 5.84 4.94
C ALA A 12 44.20 4.75 5.04
N SER A 13 43.52 4.65 6.18
CA SER A 13 42.35 3.80 6.34
C SER A 13 41.19 4.37 5.51
N LEU A 14 41.05 3.85 4.29
CA LEU A 14 39.83 3.96 3.49
C LEU A 14 38.72 3.18 4.20
N SER A 15 38.00 3.84 5.10
CA SER A 15 36.72 3.32 5.59
C SER A 15 35.72 3.40 4.44
N ALA A 16 35.54 2.30 3.73
CA ALA A 16 34.41 2.11 2.83
C ALA A 16 33.13 2.11 3.70
N PHE A 17 32.41 3.22 3.71
CA PHE A 17 31.07 3.25 4.28
C PHE A 17 30.18 2.38 3.39
N ALA A 18 29.93 1.14 3.81
CA ALA A 18 28.86 0.35 3.22
C ALA A 18 27.56 1.13 3.39
N GLN A 19 26.91 1.48 2.28
CA GLN A 19 25.61 2.13 2.34
C GLN A 19 24.65 1.17 3.05
N GLN A 20 24.09 1.60 4.19
CA GLN A 20 23.06 0.81 4.86
C GLN A 20 21.88 0.67 3.90
N THR A 21 21.48 -0.58 3.66
CA THR A 21 20.33 -0.92 2.83
C THR A 21 19.30 -1.64 3.68
N ILE A 22 18.06 -1.58 3.20
CA ILE A 22 16.87 -2.11 3.84
C ILE A 22 16.39 -3.33 3.08
N LYS A 23 15.83 -4.29 3.80
CA LYS A 23 15.07 -5.42 3.26
C LYS A 23 13.58 -5.15 3.41
N ILE A 24 12.81 -5.44 2.36
CA ILE A 24 11.35 -5.49 2.42
C ILE A 24 10.94 -6.91 2.08
N SER A 25 10.23 -7.57 2.99
CA SER A 25 9.86 -8.98 2.82
C SER A 25 8.45 -9.23 3.31
N GLY A 26 7.94 -10.41 3.01
CA GLY A 26 6.71 -10.91 3.61
C GLY A 26 6.09 -12.01 2.79
N ARG A 27 4.82 -12.28 3.07
CA ARG A 27 4.05 -13.33 2.41
C ARG A 27 2.74 -12.77 1.87
N VAL A 28 2.48 -13.04 0.59
CA VAL A 28 1.23 -12.68 -0.09
C VAL A 28 0.22 -13.81 0.08
N THR A 29 -0.97 -13.48 0.58
CA THR A 29 -2.03 -14.44 0.87
C THR A 29 -3.41 -13.94 0.43
N ASP A 30 -4.38 -14.83 0.33
CA ASP A 30 -5.79 -14.46 0.32
C ASP A 30 -6.39 -14.42 1.74
N PHE A 31 -7.69 -14.11 1.84
CA PHE A 31 -8.40 -14.03 3.12
C PHE A 31 -8.67 -15.39 3.82
N ASN A 32 -8.28 -16.50 3.20
CA ASN A 32 -8.29 -17.84 3.79
C ASN A 32 -6.87 -18.32 4.13
N ASP A 33 -5.91 -17.39 4.22
CA ASP A 33 -4.48 -17.65 4.48
C ASP A 33 -3.81 -18.54 3.42
N LYS A 34 -4.44 -18.71 2.25
CA LYS A 34 -3.83 -19.45 1.14
C LYS A 34 -2.73 -18.59 0.52
N PRO A 35 -1.51 -19.12 0.32
CA PRO A 35 -0.44 -18.38 -0.32
C PRO A 35 -0.76 -18.08 -1.79
N ILE A 36 -0.36 -16.91 -2.26
CA ILE A 36 -0.47 -16.51 -3.67
C ILE A 36 0.93 -16.51 -4.29
N SER A 37 1.20 -17.55 -5.08
CA SER A 37 2.45 -17.69 -5.84
C SER A 37 2.39 -16.96 -7.18
N ASN A 38 3.55 -16.64 -7.74
CA ASN A 38 3.68 -15.87 -8.98
C ASN A 38 2.95 -14.51 -8.92
N CYS A 39 2.90 -13.91 -7.74
CA CYS A 39 2.42 -12.55 -7.53
C CYS A 39 3.59 -11.59 -7.71
N THR A 40 3.45 -10.59 -8.57
CA THR A 40 4.44 -9.52 -8.71
C THR A 40 4.25 -8.53 -7.58
N VAL A 41 5.30 -8.30 -6.80
CA VAL A 41 5.37 -7.27 -5.76
C VAL A 41 6.29 -6.17 -6.26
N MET A 42 5.81 -4.93 -6.31
CA MET A 42 6.56 -3.79 -6.84
C MET A 42 6.64 -2.67 -5.82
N LEU A 43 7.83 -2.10 -5.65
CA LEU A 43 8.05 -0.88 -4.89
C LEU A 43 8.08 0.31 -5.87
N MET A 44 7.32 1.36 -5.56
CA MET A 44 7.08 2.47 -6.49
C MET A 44 7.58 3.82 -5.96
N ASP A 45 8.13 4.62 -6.86
CA ASP A 45 8.46 6.03 -6.61
C ASP A 45 7.22 6.95 -6.70
N GLY A 46 7.40 8.24 -6.40
CA GLY A 46 6.33 9.26 -6.46
C GLY A 46 5.78 9.57 -7.86
N ARG A 47 6.25 8.88 -8.90
CA ARG A 47 5.77 8.98 -10.29
C ARG A 47 5.15 7.67 -10.78
N PHE A 48 4.87 6.73 -9.88
CA PHE A 48 4.37 5.39 -10.21
C PHE A 48 5.34 4.53 -11.02
N ASN A 49 6.65 4.84 -11.02
CA ASN A 49 7.63 3.94 -11.60
C ASN A 49 7.98 2.84 -10.60
N ALA A 50 7.97 1.58 -11.05
CA ALA A 50 8.54 0.49 -10.28
C ALA A 50 10.06 0.65 -10.20
N ILE A 51 10.59 0.86 -9.00
CA ILE A 51 12.03 0.98 -8.75
C ILE A 51 12.66 -0.36 -8.34
N ASP A 52 11.83 -1.29 -7.87
CA ASP A 52 12.17 -2.67 -7.57
C ASP A 52 10.92 -3.53 -7.83
N SER A 53 11.14 -4.79 -8.21
CA SER A 53 10.09 -5.75 -8.49
C SER A 53 10.60 -7.17 -8.26
N VAL A 54 9.82 -7.94 -7.52
CA VAL A 54 10.08 -9.37 -7.25
C VAL A 54 8.81 -10.17 -7.46
N VAL A 55 8.96 -11.49 -7.62
CA VAL A 55 7.83 -12.41 -7.78
C VAL A 55 7.79 -13.36 -6.59
N THR A 56 6.61 -13.59 -6.05
CA THR A 56 6.44 -14.51 -4.93
C THR A 56 6.71 -15.96 -5.33
N ASP A 57 7.31 -16.72 -4.41
CA ASP A 57 7.55 -18.15 -4.57
C ASP A 57 6.26 -19.00 -4.37
N SER A 58 6.42 -20.33 -4.34
CA SER A 58 5.30 -21.28 -4.18
C SER A 58 4.58 -21.18 -2.84
N VAL A 59 5.22 -20.62 -1.81
CA VAL A 59 4.60 -20.37 -0.50
C VAL A 59 4.16 -18.91 -0.35
N GLY A 60 4.20 -18.12 -1.43
CA GLY A 60 3.78 -16.72 -1.45
C GLY A 60 4.81 -15.77 -0.85
N PHE A 61 6.02 -16.23 -0.53
CA PHE A 61 7.06 -15.39 0.06
C PHE A 61 7.75 -14.52 -0.99
N TYR A 62 8.13 -13.31 -0.61
CA TYR A 62 8.96 -12.41 -1.42
C TYR A 62 10.01 -11.70 -0.56
N LEU A 63 11.09 -11.27 -1.20
CA LEU A 63 12.18 -10.53 -0.58
C LEU A 63 12.79 -9.53 -1.58
N MET A 64 12.69 -8.24 -1.29
CA MET A 64 13.46 -7.17 -1.92
C MET A 64 14.65 -6.83 -1.01
N ASN A 65 15.86 -6.82 -1.56
CA ASN A 65 17.09 -6.49 -0.85
C ASN A 65 17.75 -5.26 -1.47
N GLY A 66 18.61 -4.57 -0.73
CA GLY A 66 19.38 -3.46 -1.28
C GLY A 66 18.56 -2.17 -1.44
N ILE A 67 17.39 -2.09 -0.80
CA ILE A 67 16.54 -0.91 -0.85
C ILE A 67 17.22 0.23 -0.11
N LYS A 68 17.28 1.41 -0.73
CA LYS A 68 17.88 2.58 -0.08
C LYS A 68 16.96 3.06 1.05
N PRO A 69 17.48 3.50 2.19
CA PRO A 69 16.65 4.11 3.21
C PRO A 69 15.92 5.33 2.64
N GLY A 70 14.62 5.48 2.91
CA GLY A 70 13.85 6.58 2.38
C GLY A 70 12.33 6.37 2.40
N LYS A 71 11.62 7.32 1.79
CA LYS A 71 10.17 7.25 1.58
C LYS A 71 9.89 6.83 0.15
N TYR A 72 8.96 5.90 -0.01
CA TYR A 72 8.45 5.44 -1.29
C TYR A 72 6.94 5.67 -1.33
N MET A 73 6.42 5.89 -2.53
CA MET A 73 5.01 6.23 -2.69
C MET A 73 4.12 5.04 -2.34
N ALA A 74 4.47 3.85 -2.83
CA ALA A 74 3.68 2.66 -2.60
C ALA A 74 4.48 1.37 -2.76
N LEU A 75 3.95 0.29 -2.20
CA LEU A 75 4.21 -1.09 -2.59
C LEU A 75 2.88 -1.70 -3.04
N THR A 76 2.88 -2.43 -4.16
CA THR A 76 1.71 -3.18 -4.63
C THR A 76 2.02 -4.66 -4.73
N ALA A 77 1.00 -5.50 -4.58
CA ALA A 77 1.06 -6.92 -4.91
C ALA A 77 -0.08 -7.26 -5.87
N ILE A 78 0.28 -7.75 -7.05
CA ILE A 78 -0.65 -8.07 -8.14
C ILE A 78 -0.32 -9.43 -8.75
N LYS A 79 -1.33 -10.28 -8.96
CA LYS A 79 -1.21 -11.49 -9.75
C LYS A 79 -1.85 -11.26 -11.11
N TRP A 80 -1.02 -11.02 -12.12
CA TRP A 80 -1.46 -10.55 -13.44
C TRP A 80 -2.48 -11.47 -14.11
N ASP A 81 -2.35 -12.79 -13.96
CA ASP A 81 -3.31 -13.76 -14.51
C ASP A 81 -4.72 -13.62 -13.92
N GLU A 82 -4.83 -13.08 -12.71
CA GLU A 82 -6.09 -12.84 -12.00
C GLU A 82 -6.61 -11.43 -12.21
N TYR A 83 -5.81 -10.50 -12.75
CA TYR A 83 -6.19 -9.09 -12.80
C TYR A 83 -7.42 -8.85 -13.68
N VAL A 84 -8.48 -8.29 -13.09
CA VAL A 84 -9.83 -8.22 -13.68
C VAL A 84 -9.89 -7.72 -15.13
N ARG A 85 -8.98 -6.81 -15.51
CA ARG A 85 -9.01 -6.15 -16.83
C ARG A 85 -8.57 -7.05 -17.97
N PHE A 86 -7.65 -7.98 -17.72
CA PHE A 86 -7.01 -8.79 -18.78
C PHE A 86 -7.11 -10.30 -18.51
N SER A 87 -7.60 -10.68 -17.33
CA SER A 87 -7.72 -12.08 -16.94
C SER A 87 -8.71 -12.83 -17.84
N LYS A 88 -8.31 -14.06 -18.20
CA LYS A 88 -9.15 -15.03 -18.90
C LYS A 88 -9.76 -16.07 -17.95
N LEU A 89 -9.52 -15.94 -16.65
CA LEU A 89 -10.06 -16.85 -15.65
C LEU A 89 -11.58 -16.68 -15.52
N PRO A 90 -12.28 -17.66 -14.91
CA PRO A 90 -13.66 -17.47 -14.48
C PRO A 90 -13.82 -16.22 -13.62
N GLU A 91 -14.98 -15.56 -13.70
CA GLU A 91 -15.19 -14.26 -13.06
C GLU A 91 -14.84 -14.28 -11.58
N GLN A 92 -15.21 -15.33 -10.84
CA GLN A 92 -14.95 -15.48 -9.40
C GLN A 92 -13.46 -15.55 -9.03
N ASP A 93 -12.60 -15.95 -9.96
CA ASP A 93 -11.16 -16.10 -9.74
C ASP A 93 -10.38 -14.83 -10.10
N ARG A 94 -11.06 -13.84 -10.69
CA ARG A 94 -10.46 -12.55 -11.00
C ARG A 94 -10.35 -11.67 -9.75
N ARG A 95 -9.28 -10.91 -9.64
CA ARG A 95 -8.94 -10.10 -8.46
C ARG A 95 -8.41 -8.73 -8.89
N LEU A 96 -8.49 -7.79 -7.96
CA LEU A 96 -7.76 -6.53 -8.03
C LEU A 96 -6.50 -6.63 -7.16
N GLU A 97 -5.64 -5.63 -7.22
CA GLU A 97 -4.37 -5.59 -6.52
C GLU A 97 -4.47 -5.14 -5.05
N PHE A 98 -3.42 -5.47 -4.29
CA PHE A 98 -3.15 -4.90 -2.97
C PHE A 98 -2.33 -3.61 -3.08
N TRP A 99 -2.52 -2.69 -2.13
CA TRP A 99 -1.67 -1.51 -1.98
C TRP A 99 -1.20 -1.29 -0.54
N ALA A 100 0.05 -0.89 -0.39
CA ALA A 100 0.60 -0.27 0.81
C ALA A 100 1.14 1.10 0.43
N TRP A 101 0.64 2.17 1.06
CA TRP A 101 0.94 3.56 0.69
C TRP A 101 1.94 4.21 1.64
N ASN A 102 2.65 5.22 1.13
CA ASN A 102 3.60 6.06 1.87
C ASN A 102 4.68 5.25 2.60
N ILE A 103 5.23 4.20 1.98
CA ILE A 103 6.22 3.31 2.60
C ILE A 103 7.39 4.11 3.19
N ILE A 104 7.66 3.92 4.48
CA ILE A 104 8.82 4.50 5.16
C ILE A 104 9.81 3.37 5.42
N ALA A 105 10.83 3.27 4.57
CA ALA A 105 11.88 2.27 4.66
C ALA A 105 13.09 2.85 5.41
N ASP A 106 12.97 3.01 6.73
CA ASP A 106 14.09 3.42 7.61
C ASP A 106 14.76 2.23 8.33
N LYS A 107 14.11 1.07 8.29
CA LYS A 107 14.55 -0.23 8.81
C LYS A 107 13.93 -1.35 7.99
N ASP A 108 14.41 -2.58 8.17
CA ASP A 108 13.83 -3.76 7.52
C ASP A 108 12.31 -3.84 7.78
N LEU A 109 11.54 -4.03 6.72
CA LEU A 109 10.09 -4.05 6.74
C LEU A 109 9.56 -5.46 6.45
N ILE A 110 8.53 -5.83 7.20
CA ILE A 110 7.68 -6.97 6.89
C ILE A 110 6.31 -6.44 6.48
N ILE A 111 5.94 -6.65 5.22
CA ILE A 111 4.64 -6.31 4.67
C ILE A 111 4.05 -7.62 4.13
N ASN A 112 2.89 -8.02 4.66
CA ASN A 112 2.21 -9.26 4.26
C ASN A 112 0.92 -8.90 3.51
N PRO A 113 0.97 -8.66 2.19
CA PRO A 113 -0.22 -8.36 1.41
C PRO A 113 -1.26 -9.46 1.57
N ARG A 114 -2.47 -9.06 1.94
CA ARG A 114 -3.64 -9.93 1.91
C ARG A 114 -4.67 -9.30 1.00
N TYR A 115 -5.09 -9.99 -0.05
CA TYR A 115 -6.09 -9.42 -0.95
C TYR A 115 -7.02 -10.46 -1.55
N HIS A 116 -8.17 -9.97 -2.00
CA HIS A 116 -9.19 -10.74 -2.68
C HIS A 116 -9.74 -9.89 -3.83
N ARG A 117 -11.01 -9.51 -3.79
CA ARG A 117 -11.73 -8.88 -4.91
C ARG A 117 -12.10 -7.42 -4.68
N LEU A 118 -11.78 -6.89 -3.51
CA LEU A 118 -11.98 -5.48 -3.18
C LEU A 118 -10.60 -4.82 -3.08
N GLU A 119 -10.36 -3.83 -3.92
CA GLU A 119 -9.19 -2.97 -3.82
C GLU A 119 -9.50 -1.77 -2.93
N LEU A 120 -8.54 -1.38 -2.09
CA LEU A 120 -8.61 -0.18 -1.25
C LEU A 120 -7.53 0.81 -1.72
N TYR A 121 -7.86 1.58 -2.74
CA TYR A 121 -6.92 2.44 -3.47
C TYR A 121 -6.71 3.80 -2.80
N GLY A 122 -5.53 4.37 -3.04
CA GLY A 122 -5.20 5.76 -2.71
C GLY A 122 -5.20 6.06 -1.21
N THR A 123 -5.07 5.04 -0.37
CA THR A 123 -5.28 5.23 1.06
C THR A 123 -4.30 6.21 1.65
N THR A 124 -4.83 7.27 2.22
CA THR A 124 -4.05 8.41 2.72
C THR A 124 -4.45 8.70 4.15
N VAL A 125 -3.45 8.83 5.02
CA VAL A 125 -3.64 9.14 6.43
C VAL A 125 -3.23 10.60 6.66
N PHE A 126 -4.07 11.37 7.34
CA PHE A 126 -3.82 12.78 7.60
C PHE A 126 -4.48 13.26 8.90
N CYS A 127 -3.97 14.36 9.44
CA CYS A 127 -4.61 15.09 10.53
C CYS A 127 -5.12 16.43 10.01
N PRO A 128 -6.42 16.74 10.14
CA PRO A 128 -6.89 18.09 9.87
C PRO A 128 -6.24 19.08 10.85
N THR A 129 -5.91 20.28 10.38
CA THR A 129 -5.27 21.32 11.21
C THR A 129 -6.11 21.66 12.43
N GLY A 130 -5.50 21.72 13.60
CA GLY A 130 -6.17 22.12 14.85
C GLY A 130 -7.02 21.02 15.49
N THR A 131 -6.95 19.78 15.01
CA THR A 131 -7.53 18.60 15.68
C THR A 131 -6.48 17.52 15.88
N ASN A 132 -6.70 16.65 16.87
CA ASN A 132 -5.88 15.45 17.10
C ASN A 132 -6.49 14.20 16.44
N ALA A 133 -7.54 14.36 15.62
CA ALA A 133 -8.21 13.27 14.95
C ALA A 133 -7.36 12.74 13.79
N LEU A 134 -7.10 11.43 13.80
CA LEU A 134 -6.48 10.74 12.68
C LEU A 134 -7.54 10.38 11.65
N MET A 135 -7.44 10.95 10.44
CA MET A 135 -8.34 10.70 9.32
C MET A 135 -7.68 9.74 8.34
N VAL A 136 -8.47 8.84 7.76
CA VAL A 136 -8.04 7.93 6.70
C VAL A 136 -8.96 8.07 5.50
N TYR A 137 -8.42 8.54 4.39
CA TYR A 137 -9.08 8.48 3.09
C TYR A 137 -8.83 7.12 2.45
N THR A 138 -9.81 6.50 1.81
CA THR A 138 -9.63 5.28 0.99
C THR A 138 -10.71 5.16 -0.09
N ARG A 139 -10.36 4.53 -1.21
CA ARG A 139 -11.25 4.32 -2.36
C ARG A 139 -11.52 2.82 -2.57
N PRO A 140 -12.66 2.30 -2.09
CA PRO A 140 -13.02 0.89 -2.26
C PRO A 140 -13.55 0.63 -3.65
N MET A 141 -12.91 -0.29 -4.37
CA MET A 141 -13.15 -0.60 -5.78
C MET A 141 -13.48 -2.08 -5.93
N SER A 142 -14.68 -2.37 -6.45
CA SER A 142 -15.22 -3.73 -6.58
C SER A 142 -14.76 -4.39 -7.88
N ALA A 143 -14.18 -5.59 -7.80
CA ALA A 143 -13.87 -6.39 -8.98
C ALA A 143 -15.13 -6.73 -9.79
N THR A 144 -16.23 -7.06 -9.10
CA THR A 144 -17.52 -7.38 -9.73
C THR A 144 -18.10 -6.20 -10.49
N GLU A 145 -18.06 -4.98 -9.92
CA GLU A 145 -18.50 -3.78 -10.65
C GLU A 145 -17.53 -3.42 -11.78
N ALA A 146 -16.22 -3.58 -11.59
CA ALA A 146 -15.22 -3.29 -12.62
C ALA A 146 -15.43 -4.13 -13.90
N MET A 147 -15.81 -5.40 -13.75
CA MET A 147 -16.05 -6.30 -14.89
C MET A 147 -17.27 -5.92 -15.75
N LYS A 148 -18.13 -5.00 -15.30
CA LYS A 148 -19.28 -4.51 -16.11
C LYS A 148 -18.86 -3.58 -17.24
N TYR A 149 -17.61 -3.10 -17.23
CA TYR A 149 -17.10 -2.13 -18.19
C TYR A 149 -16.17 -2.80 -19.22
N ASP A 150 -16.34 -2.45 -20.49
CA ASP A 150 -15.49 -2.94 -21.59
C ASP A 150 -14.05 -2.40 -21.46
N GLU A 151 -13.05 -3.20 -21.84
CA GLU A 151 -11.63 -2.81 -21.85
C GLU A 151 -11.39 -1.49 -22.61
N LYS A 152 -12.12 -1.24 -23.69
CA LYS A 152 -12.01 0.00 -24.50
C LYS A 152 -12.41 1.24 -23.71
N LEU A 153 -13.39 1.13 -22.82
CA LEU A 153 -13.86 2.23 -21.99
C LEU A 153 -12.78 2.67 -20.99
N TYR A 154 -11.94 1.74 -20.53
CA TYR A 154 -10.78 2.04 -19.69
C TYR A 154 -9.65 2.78 -20.43
N ARG A 155 -9.66 2.76 -21.77
CA ARG A 155 -8.62 3.38 -22.62
C ARG A 155 -9.11 4.67 -23.27
N ASP A 156 -10.42 4.88 -23.34
CA ASP A 156 -11.06 6.08 -23.89
C ASP A 156 -11.73 6.92 -22.78
N ASN A 157 -10.96 7.83 -22.19
CA ASN A 157 -11.45 8.75 -21.15
C ASN A 157 -12.48 9.78 -21.66
N ASN A 158 -12.74 9.84 -22.96
CA ASN A 158 -13.65 10.83 -23.55
C ASN A 158 -15.10 10.32 -23.67
N ASN A 159 -15.33 8.99 -23.61
CA ASN A 159 -16.65 8.39 -23.80
C ASN A 159 -17.00 7.44 -22.64
N GLY A 160 -17.91 7.87 -21.77
CA GLY A 160 -18.49 7.05 -20.69
C GLY A 160 -17.98 7.37 -19.29
N VAL A 161 -18.80 7.09 -18.27
CA VAL A 161 -18.45 7.24 -16.84
C VAL A 161 -18.29 5.85 -16.25
N ILE A 162 -17.12 5.59 -15.68
CA ILE A 162 -16.79 4.34 -15.00
C ILE A 162 -16.89 4.58 -13.49
N ASP A 163 -17.81 3.88 -12.83
CA ASP A 163 -17.95 3.89 -11.38
C ASP A 163 -18.07 2.44 -10.88
N TYR A 164 -16.94 1.88 -10.45
CA TYR A 164 -16.88 0.60 -9.76
C TYR A 164 -16.63 0.77 -8.26
N SER A 165 -17.01 1.93 -7.70
CA SER A 165 -16.88 2.18 -6.28
C SER A 165 -17.92 1.40 -5.48
N VAL A 166 -17.55 1.00 -4.27
CA VAL A 166 -18.49 0.43 -3.29
C VAL A 166 -19.38 1.55 -2.73
N LYS A 167 -20.66 1.26 -2.48
CA LYS A 167 -21.61 2.19 -1.85
C LYS A 167 -21.48 2.12 -0.33
N LEU A 168 -21.82 3.21 0.37
CA LEU A 168 -21.59 3.29 1.82
C LEU A 168 -22.37 2.21 2.59
N GLU A 169 -23.61 1.91 2.18
CA GLU A 169 -24.40 0.85 2.82
C GLU A 169 -23.79 -0.55 2.67
N ASP A 170 -22.96 -0.77 1.66
CA ASP A 170 -22.30 -2.03 1.36
C ASP A 170 -20.87 -2.12 1.92
N PHE A 171 -20.35 -1.03 2.50
CA PHE A 171 -18.96 -0.91 2.93
C PHE A 171 -18.79 -1.17 4.44
N GLN A 172 -18.45 -2.41 4.78
CA GLN A 172 -18.03 -2.76 6.14
C GLN A 172 -16.52 -2.62 6.26
N VAL A 173 -16.04 -1.94 7.31
CA VAL A 173 -14.62 -1.58 7.44
C VAL A 173 -14.14 -1.66 8.88
N GLN A 174 -12.89 -2.09 9.04
CA GLN A 174 -12.13 -2.07 10.28
C GLN A 174 -10.80 -1.38 10.05
N ALA A 175 -10.30 -0.71 11.10
CA ALA A 175 -9.04 0.00 11.09
C ALA A 175 -8.12 -0.48 12.21
N PHE A 176 -6.84 -0.53 11.92
CA PHE A 176 -5.81 -0.97 12.86
C PHE A 176 -4.63 -0.01 12.82
N ILE A 177 -4.06 0.27 13.99
CA ILE A 177 -2.84 1.05 14.15
C ILE A 177 -1.83 0.15 14.85
N ASP A 178 -0.73 -0.14 14.16
CA ASP A 178 0.32 -1.04 14.65
C ASP A 178 -0.25 -2.37 15.17
N ASP A 179 -1.11 -2.97 14.35
CA ASP A 179 -1.79 -4.25 14.58
C ASP A 179 -2.82 -4.28 15.73
N ARG A 180 -3.11 -3.12 16.35
CA ARG A 180 -4.21 -2.97 17.31
C ARG A 180 -5.44 -2.40 16.62
N GLU A 181 -6.58 -3.05 16.77
CA GLU A 181 -7.84 -2.53 16.24
C GLU A 181 -8.19 -1.21 16.93
N VAL A 182 -8.62 -0.23 16.13
CA VAL A 182 -9.08 1.07 16.60
C VAL A 182 -10.51 1.31 16.15
N LYS A 183 -11.31 1.93 17.01
CA LYS A 183 -12.69 2.24 16.70
C LYS A 183 -12.75 3.30 15.61
N ILE A 184 -13.62 3.10 14.61
CA ILE A 184 -13.99 4.13 13.64
C ILE A 184 -15.17 4.92 14.23
N ARG A 185 -14.99 6.22 14.47
CA ARG A 185 -15.99 7.11 15.07
C ARG A 185 -17.02 7.56 14.05
N HIS A 186 -16.59 7.77 12.81
CA HIS A 186 -17.42 8.30 11.73
C HIS A 186 -16.86 7.89 10.38
N ILE A 187 -17.73 7.69 9.40
CA ILE A 187 -17.40 7.43 8.00
C ILE A 187 -18.14 8.48 7.17
N ALA A 188 -17.39 9.34 6.50
CA ALA A 188 -17.94 10.31 5.56
C ALA A 188 -17.82 9.79 4.12
N ASN A 189 -18.89 9.92 3.35
CA ASN A 189 -18.88 9.66 1.91
C ASN A 189 -18.28 10.85 1.16
N THR A 190 -17.45 10.59 0.15
CA THR A 190 -16.94 11.59 -0.77
C THR A 190 -16.90 11.04 -2.19
N THR A 191 -16.70 11.91 -3.17
CA THR A 191 -16.60 11.54 -4.58
C THR A 191 -15.42 12.27 -5.18
N GLU A 192 -14.44 11.53 -5.68
CA GLU A 192 -13.42 12.07 -6.55
C GLU A 192 -14.06 12.42 -7.89
N GLN A 193 -13.80 13.61 -8.40
CA GLN A 193 -14.23 14.00 -9.73
C GLN A 193 -13.02 14.48 -10.54
N TYR A 194 -12.79 13.82 -11.68
CA TYR A 194 -11.73 14.19 -12.62
C TYR A 194 -12.30 14.24 -14.04
N GLY A 195 -12.49 15.47 -14.55
CA GLY A 195 -13.25 15.67 -15.78
C GLY A 195 -14.66 15.10 -15.66
N ASN A 196 -15.01 14.17 -16.54
CA ASN A 196 -16.30 13.48 -16.55
C ASN A 196 -16.35 12.23 -15.64
N GLN A 197 -15.19 11.73 -15.18
CA GLN A 197 -15.14 10.55 -14.31
C GLN A 197 -15.48 10.91 -12.88
N LYS A 198 -16.19 10.00 -12.21
CA LYS A 198 -16.53 10.08 -10.79
C LYS A 198 -16.26 8.75 -10.12
N MET A 199 -15.63 8.76 -8.95
CA MET A 199 -15.39 7.55 -8.17
C MET A 199 -15.73 7.83 -6.71
N GLY A 200 -16.56 6.97 -6.10
CA GLY A 200 -16.87 7.06 -4.67
C GLY A 200 -15.67 6.69 -3.80
N ALA A 201 -15.53 7.38 -2.68
CA ALA A 201 -14.49 7.13 -1.68
C ALA A 201 -14.98 7.49 -0.27
N PHE A 202 -14.22 7.12 0.75
CA PHE A 202 -14.59 7.35 2.14
C PHE A 202 -13.47 8.03 2.93
N ILE A 203 -13.88 8.84 3.90
CA ILE A 203 -13.00 9.40 4.94
C ILE A 203 -13.44 8.82 6.29
N LEU A 204 -12.54 8.07 6.91
CA LEU A 204 -12.72 7.43 8.21
C LEU A 204 -12.11 8.31 9.30
N MET A 205 -12.87 8.62 10.35
CA MET A 205 -12.33 9.25 11.55
C MET A 205 -12.01 8.16 12.59
N LEU A 206 -10.73 8.00 12.92
CA LEU A 206 -10.29 6.99 13.89
C LEU A 206 -10.31 7.54 15.32
N ASP A 207 -10.67 6.67 16.27
CA ASP A 207 -10.60 6.93 17.71
C ASP A 207 -9.17 6.79 18.22
N TYR A 208 -8.29 7.69 17.78
CA TYR A 208 -6.87 7.64 18.10
C TYR A 208 -6.32 9.05 18.32
N ASN A 209 -5.55 9.22 19.39
CA ASN A 209 -4.89 10.48 19.70
C ASN A 209 -3.38 10.34 19.52
N VAL A 210 -2.87 10.90 18.42
CA VAL A 210 -1.47 10.81 18.00
C VAL A 210 -0.50 11.42 19.03
N ARG A 211 -0.94 12.40 19.83
CA ARG A 211 -0.06 13.12 20.78
C ARG A 211 0.37 12.29 22.00
N HIS A 212 -0.20 11.10 22.20
CA HIS A 212 0.13 10.22 23.33
C HIS A 212 0.92 8.97 22.92
N ASP A 213 1.49 8.95 21.70
CA ASP A 213 2.34 7.85 21.24
C ASP A 213 3.77 8.35 20.92
N ASP A 214 4.76 7.72 21.56
CA ASP A 214 6.19 8.05 21.41
C ASP A 214 6.79 7.49 20.11
N ARG A 215 6.05 6.65 19.36
CA ARG A 215 6.50 6.13 18.06
C ARG A 215 6.52 7.24 17.03
N THR A 216 7.54 7.24 16.18
CA THR A 216 7.65 8.24 15.10
C THR A 216 6.88 7.85 13.84
N VAL A 217 6.66 6.55 13.64
CA VAL A 217 6.00 5.98 12.46
C VAL A 217 4.98 4.94 12.90
N HIS A 218 3.78 5.04 12.35
CA HIS A 218 2.70 4.08 12.52
C HIS A 218 2.37 3.37 11.21
N LYS A 219 2.01 2.09 11.32
CA LYS A 219 1.43 1.30 10.24
C LYS A 219 -0.09 1.30 10.43
N ILE A 220 -0.78 2.03 9.56
CA ILE A 220 -2.24 2.05 9.50
C ILE A 220 -2.69 0.97 8.53
N ARG A 221 -3.48 0.00 9.00
CA ARG A 221 -4.04 -1.06 8.16
C ARG A 221 -5.56 -0.93 8.15
N ILE A 222 -6.14 -0.91 6.96
CA ILE A 222 -7.60 -0.94 6.77
C ILE A 222 -7.96 -2.28 6.15
N THR A 223 -9.00 -2.92 6.68
CA THR A 223 -9.63 -4.08 6.06
C THR A 223 -11.08 -3.76 5.81
N ALA A 224 -11.60 -4.18 4.67
CA ALA A 224 -13.00 -3.95 4.34
C ALA A 224 -13.63 -5.13 3.62
N GLU A 225 -14.95 -5.16 3.66
CA GLU A 225 -15.80 -6.04 2.87
C GLU A 225 -16.86 -5.21 2.14
N ASN A 226 -16.99 -5.47 0.84
CA ASN A 226 -18.16 -5.13 0.06
C ASN A 226 -19.20 -6.24 0.27
N VAL A 227 -20.14 -6.03 1.19
CA VAL A 227 -21.05 -7.10 1.63
C VAL A 227 -22.05 -7.52 0.57
N LYS A 228 -22.29 -6.68 -0.43
CA LYS A 228 -23.18 -6.99 -1.55
C LYS A 228 -22.67 -8.13 -2.43
N TYR A 229 -21.34 -8.22 -2.60
CA TYR A 229 -20.69 -9.23 -3.44
C TYR A 229 -19.71 -10.12 -2.66
N HIS A 230 -19.64 -9.97 -1.34
CA HIS A 230 -18.70 -10.68 -0.45
C HIS A 230 -17.23 -10.54 -0.87
N GLU A 231 -16.86 -9.34 -1.32
CA GLU A 231 -15.50 -9.04 -1.76
C GLU A 231 -14.72 -8.41 -0.60
N LYS A 232 -13.54 -8.94 -0.31
CA LYS A 232 -12.71 -8.49 0.80
C LYS A 232 -11.46 -7.79 0.29
N GLY A 233 -11.00 -6.81 1.05
CA GLY A 233 -9.88 -5.97 0.70
C GLY A 233 -9.09 -5.57 1.94
N GLU A 234 -7.79 -5.42 1.76
CA GLU A 234 -6.89 -4.88 2.78
C GLU A 234 -5.91 -3.94 2.11
N ASN A 235 -5.50 -2.91 2.83
CA ASN A 235 -4.37 -2.08 2.45
C ASN A 235 -3.62 -1.61 3.69
N ILE A 236 -2.43 -1.08 3.45
CA ILE A 236 -1.60 -0.44 4.46
C ILE A 236 -1.33 1.00 4.05
N CYS A 237 -1.09 1.88 5.02
CA CYS A 237 -0.51 3.20 4.82
C CYS A 237 0.41 3.49 6.00
N PHE A 238 1.65 3.88 5.75
CA PHE A 238 2.52 4.35 6.83
C PHE A 238 2.28 5.84 7.09
N PHE A 239 2.38 6.24 8.35
CA PHE A 239 2.05 7.57 8.82
C PHE A 239 3.11 8.06 9.82
N GLN A 240 3.56 9.32 9.74
CA GLN A 240 4.51 9.88 10.71
C GLN A 240 3.83 10.87 11.65
N ASN A 241 4.12 10.82 12.95
CA ASN A 241 3.50 11.73 13.91
C ASN A 241 3.77 13.20 13.61
N SER A 242 4.93 13.50 12.99
CA SER A 242 5.28 14.86 12.51
C SER A 242 4.32 15.43 11.46
N ASP A 243 3.48 14.59 10.85
CA ASP A 243 2.47 14.99 9.87
C ASP A 243 1.19 15.52 10.55
N CYS A 244 1.01 15.28 11.86
CA CYS A 244 -0.01 15.92 12.68
C CYS A 244 0.60 17.09 13.45
N ARG A 245 0.37 18.32 12.98
CA ARG A 245 0.80 19.56 13.65
C ARG A 245 -0.36 20.26 14.32
#